data_AF-A0A5K1H091-F1
#
_entry.id   AF-A0A5K1H091-F1
#
_cell.length_a   1.000
_cell.length_b   1.000
_cell.length_c   1.000
_cell.angle_alpha   90.00
_cell.angle_beta   90.00
_cell.angle_gamma   90.00
#
_symmetry.space_group_name_H-M   'P 1'
#
loop_
_entity.id
_entity.type
_entity.pdbx_description
1 polymer ?
#
loop_
_entity_poly.entity_id
_entity_poly.type
_entity_poly.pdbx_seq_one_letter_code
_entity_poly.pdbx_strand_id
1 'polypeptide(L)' 'EMEVAGKVVKEPLVIGHECAGIVEEVGSEVKNVAVGDRVAVEPGVSCWRCDLCKNGRYNLCPDVKFLATPPYHGGLAHQ' A
#
# COMPACT_ATOMS: atom_id res chain seq x y z
N GLU A 1 -23.32 -6.25 -5.52
CA GLU A 1 -22.34 -5.14 -5.40
C GLU A 1 -20.95 -5.70 -5.65
N MET A 2 -19.99 -4.90 -6.10
CA MET A 2 -18.61 -5.37 -6.24
C MET A 2 -17.93 -5.37 -4.88
N GLU A 3 -17.38 -6.52 -4.47
CA GLU A 3 -16.64 -6.67 -3.21
C GLU A 3 -15.20 -7.10 -3.46
N VAL A 4 -14.28 -6.54 -2.69
CA VAL A 4 -12.86 -6.91 -2.67
C VAL A 4 -12.46 -7.08 -1.21
N ALA A 5 -11.92 -8.26 -0.86
CA ALA A 5 -11.49 -8.59 0.50
C ALA A 5 -12.57 -8.33 1.59
N GLY A 6 -13.83 -8.67 1.29
CA GLY A 6 -14.95 -8.47 2.21
C GLY A 6 -15.39 -7.00 2.39
N LYS A 7 -14.94 -6.11 1.50
CA LYS A 7 -15.35 -4.69 1.48
C LYS A 7 -16.07 -4.34 0.19
N VAL A 8 -17.17 -3.60 0.31
CA VAL A 8 -17.92 -3.06 -0.82
C VAL A 8 -17.14 -1.91 -1.46
N VAL A 9 -16.99 -1.95 -2.78
CA VAL A 9 -16.42 -0.86 -3.58
C VAL A 9 -17.49 0.22 -3.77
N LYS A 10 -17.35 1.35 -3.07
CA LYS A 10 -18.34 2.45 -3.08
C LYS A 10 -18.01 3.57 -4.07
N GLU A 11 -16.75 3.69 -4.47
CA GLU A 11 -16.21 4.75 -5.34
C GLU A 11 -15.26 4.13 -6.38
N PRO A 12 -14.97 4.80 -7.51
CA PRO A 12 -13.98 4.33 -8.48
C PRO A 12 -12.66 3.96 -7.80
N LEU A 13 -12.09 2.82 -8.14
CA LEU A 13 -10.91 2.26 -7.48
C LEU A 13 -9.88 1.85 -8.53
N VAL A 14 -8.69 2.45 -8.51
CA VAL A 14 -7.52 1.89 -9.20
C VAL A 14 -7.21 0.53 -8.58
N ILE A 15 -7.10 -0.51 -9.41
CA ILE A 15 -6.83 -1.89 -8.97
C ILE A 15 -5.33 -2.21 -8.96
N GLY A 16 -4.96 -3.45 -8.60
CA GLY A 16 -3.58 -3.94 -8.61
C GLY A 16 -2.82 -3.68 -7.30
N HIS A 17 -2.22 -4.72 -6.71
CA HIS A 17 -1.47 -4.66 -5.46
C HIS A 17 -0.10 -5.35 -5.54
N GLU A 18 0.30 -5.79 -6.73
CA GLU A 18 1.62 -6.34 -7.00
C GLU A 18 2.27 -5.43 -8.04
N CYS A 19 3.19 -4.58 -7.60
CA CYS A 19 3.86 -3.64 -8.49
C CYS A 19 5.32 -3.41 -8.14
N ALA A 20 6.05 -2.99 -9.17
CA ALA A 20 7.41 -2.49 -9.09
C ALA A 20 7.48 -1.23 -9.98
N GLY A 21 8.45 -0.37 -9.72
CA GLY A 21 8.58 0.88 -10.45
C GLY A 21 9.90 1.59 -10.21
N ILE A 22 9.99 2.81 -10.74
CA ILE A 22 11.10 3.73 -10.51
C ILE A 22 10.59 4.87 -9.63
N VAL A 23 11.35 5.25 -8.60
CA VAL A 23 10.99 6.37 -7.73
C VAL A 23 11.11 7.68 -8.51
N GLU A 24 9.99 8.37 -8.72
CA GLU A 24 9.94 9.67 -9.40
C GLU A 24 10.24 10.83 -8.43
N GLU A 25 9.73 10.76 -7.20
CA GLU A 25 9.90 11.77 -6.15
C GLU A 25 9.98 11.14 -4.76
N VAL A 26 10.57 11.87 -3.81
CA VAL A 26 10.64 11.48 -2.39
C VAL A 26 10.29 12.66 -1.48
N GLY A 27 9.65 12.38 -0.34
CA GLY A 27 9.40 13.39 0.69
C GLY A 27 10.69 13.82 1.41
N SER A 28 10.67 15.00 2.03
CA SER A 28 11.86 15.63 2.65
C SER A 28 12.48 14.83 3.81
N GLU A 29 11.73 13.93 4.43
CA GLU A 29 12.21 13.11 5.55
C GLU A 29 12.66 11.70 5.14
N VAL A 30 12.53 11.33 3.85
CA VAL A 30 12.94 10.02 3.33
C VAL A 30 14.47 9.95 3.26
N LYS A 31 15.05 8.85 3.75
CA LYS A 31 16.52 8.67 3.82
C LYS A 31 17.01 7.35 3.22
N ASN A 32 16.09 6.45 2.86
CA ASN A 32 16.36 5.05 2.55
C ASN A 32 16.03 4.63 1.11
N VAL A 33 15.47 5.55 0.32
CA VAL A 33 15.24 5.42 -1.14
C VAL A 33 15.49 6.77 -1.78
N ALA A 34 15.91 6.79 -3.04
CA ALA A 34 16.20 7.99 -3.82
C ALA A 34 15.48 7.98 -5.17
N VAL A 35 15.31 9.16 -5.76
CA VAL A 35 14.80 9.30 -7.14
C VAL A 35 15.67 8.49 -8.10
N GLY A 36 15.03 7.73 -8.98
CA GLY A 36 15.68 6.82 -9.93
C GLY A 36 15.89 5.39 -9.41
N ASP A 37 15.67 5.12 -8.13
CA ASP A 37 15.75 3.75 -7.60
C ASP A 37 14.66 2.86 -8.19
N ARG A 38 15.04 1.62 -8.54
CA ARG A 38 14.08 0.57 -8.90
C ARG A 38 13.61 -0.12 -7.63
N VAL A 39 12.31 -0.15 -7.41
CA VAL A 39 11.70 -0.67 -6.19
C VAL A 39 10.62 -1.71 -6.50
N ALA A 40 10.51 -2.72 -5.64
CA ALA A 40 9.28 -3.49 -5.47
C ALA A 40 8.49 -2.86 -4.32
N VAL A 41 7.17 -2.78 -4.46
CA VAL A 41 6.30 -2.12 -3.47
C VAL A 41 5.68 -3.19 -2.57
N GLU A 42 5.90 -3.06 -1.25
CA GLU A 42 5.09 -3.78 -0.26
C GLU A 42 3.69 -3.13 -0.19
N PRO A 43 2.59 -3.85 -0.49
CA PRO A 43 1.28 -3.24 -0.66
C PRO A 43 0.58 -2.85 0.64
N GLY A 44 1.07 -3.31 1.79
CA GLY A 44 0.47 -3.09 3.09
C GLY A 44 1.18 -2.02 3.91
N VAL A 45 0.52 -0.89 4.15
CA VAL A 45 1.01 0.14 5.07
C VAL A 45 0.34 -0.05 6.44
N SER A 46 1.11 -0.55 7.40
CA SER A 46 0.63 -0.81 8.77
C SER A 46 0.70 0.44 9.67
N CYS A 47 0.02 0.43 10.83
CA CYS A 47 0.02 1.58 11.74
C CYS A 47 1.32 1.74 12.54
N TRP A 48 2.13 0.68 12.65
CA TRP A 48 3.41 0.62 13.37
C TRP A 48 3.35 0.96 14.86
N ARG A 49 2.15 0.95 15.46
CA ARG A 49 1.93 1.36 16.86
C ARG A 49 1.16 0.33 17.70
N CYS A 50 0.40 -0.57 17.07
CA CYS A 50 -0.35 -1.62 17.78
C CYS A 50 0.55 -2.78 18.21
N ASP A 51 0.04 -3.64 19.10
CA ASP A 51 0.80 -4.77 19.65
C ASP A 51 1.24 -5.76 18.57
N LEU A 52 0.41 -6.02 17.56
CA LEU A 52 0.77 -6.90 16.45
C LEU A 52 1.94 -6.33 15.65
N CYS A 53 1.96 -5.02 15.37
CA CYS A 53 3.08 -4.38 14.70
C CYS A 53 4.36 -4.45 15.55
N LYS A 54 4.27 -4.12 16.85
CA LYS A 54 5.41 -4.13 17.78
C LYS A 54 6.00 -5.53 17.97
N ASN A 55 5.19 -6.57 17.83
CA ASN A 55 5.61 -7.97 17.89
C ASN A 55 6.04 -8.54 16.53
N GLY A 56 6.25 -7.71 15.50
CA GLY A 56 6.70 -8.15 14.17
C GLY A 56 5.62 -8.86 13.34
N ARG A 57 4.36 -8.79 13.77
CA ARG A 57 3.17 -9.35 13.09
C ARG A 57 2.36 -8.23 12.42
N TYR A 58 3.05 -7.26 11.81
CA TYR A 58 2.41 -6.08 11.22
C TYR A 58 1.43 -6.44 10.11
N ASN A 59 1.61 -7.58 9.44
CA ASN A 59 0.68 -8.11 8.44
C ASN A 59 -0.73 -8.40 8.99
N LEU A 60 -0.88 -8.50 10.32
CA LEU A 60 -2.15 -8.64 11.03
C LEU A 60 -2.66 -7.32 11.62
N CYS A 61 -2.04 -6.19 11.29
CA CYS A 61 -2.45 -4.88 11.77
C CYS A 61 -3.94 -4.63 11.42
N PRO A 62 -4.80 -4.34 12.40
CA PRO A 62 -6.23 -4.09 12.13
C PRO A 62 -6.45 -2.82 11.32
N ASP A 63 -5.48 -1.90 11.35
CA ASP A 63 -5.52 -0.62 10.64
C ASP A 63 -4.69 -0.63 9.35
N VAL A 64 -4.32 -1.81 8.84
CA VAL A 64 -3.53 -1.90 7.60
C VAL A 64 -4.27 -1.23 6.45
N LYS A 65 -3.55 -0.36 5.74
CA LYS A 65 -3.99 0.19 4.45
C LYS A 65 -3.35 -0.65 3.36
N PHE A 66 -4.17 -1.32 2.56
CA PHE A 66 -3.68 -2.28 1.58
C PHE A 66 -4.07 -1.82 0.17
N LEU A 67 -3.10 -1.75 -0.74
CA LEU A 67 -3.33 -1.34 -2.13
C LEU A 67 -4.47 -2.15 -2.76
N ALA A 68 -5.32 -1.48 -3.54
CA ALA A 68 -6.52 -2.05 -4.18
C ALA A 68 -7.56 -2.68 -3.24
N THR A 69 -7.48 -2.44 -1.92
CA THR A 69 -8.53 -2.79 -0.96
C THR A 69 -9.29 -1.53 -0.57
N PRO A 70 -10.62 -1.43 -0.77
CA PRO A 70 -11.36 -0.22 -0.48
C PRO A 70 -11.11 0.34 0.94
N PRO A 71 -10.89 1.67 1.08
CA PRO A 71 -10.96 2.72 0.05
C PRO A 71 -9.62 3.06 -0.64
N TYR A 72 -8.59 2.21 -0.54
CA TYR A 72 -7.23 2.54 -0.95
C TYR A 72 -6.95 2.12 -2.39
N HIS A 73 -6.58 3.08 -3.23
CA HIS A 73 -6.16 2.83 -4.62
C HIS A 73 -4.95 1.88 -4.71
N GLY A 74 -4.92 1.13 -5.80
CA GLY A 74 -3.83 0.24 -6.20
C GLY A 74 -2.83 0.87 -7.18
N GLY A 75 -1.96 0.02 -7.73
CA GLY A 75 -0.85 0.42 -8.58
C GLY A 75 -1.02 0.13 -10.08
N LEU A 76 -2.15 -0.40 -10.54
CA LEU A 76 -2.40 -0.62 -11.98
C LEU A 76 -2.79 0.70 -12.66
N ALA A 77 -1.79 1.55 -12.86
CA ALA A 77 -1.92 2.87 -13.49
C ALA A 77 -0.66 3.16 -14.33
N HIS A 78 -0.79 4.08 -15.29
CA HIS A 78 0.33 4.58 -16.11
C HIS A 78 1.21 3.47 -16.73
N GLN A 79 0.57 2.45 -17.32
CA GLN A 79 1.25 1.42 -18.14
C GLN A 79 1.77 2.00 -19.45
#